data_AF-A0A3N5R556-F1
#
_entry.id   AF-A0A3N5R556-F1
#
_cell.length_a   1.000
_cell.length_b   1.000
_cell.length_c   1.000
_cell.angle_alpha   90.00
_cell.angle_beta   90.00
_cell.angle_gamma   90.00
#
_symmetry.space_group_name_H-M   'P 1'
#
loop_
_entity.id
_entity.type
_entity.pdbx_description
1 polymer ?
#
loop_
_entity_poly.entity_id
_entity_poly.type
_entity_poly.pdbx_seq_one_letter_code
_entity_poly.pdbx_strand_id
1 'polypeptide(L)'
;SMLEVLNSNFVRTARSLGLSANTVIYKDALRNAMLPVITSIGQIFGWCLGGEVLVEIVFSWPGLGYYAVNSILNTDYAPVQGFVLLTATIYVVVNLVVDLLYTVIDPRIAY
;
A
#
# COMPACT_ATOMS: atom_id res chain seq x y z
N SER A 1 5.37 4.97 15.23
CA SER A 1 6.66 4.53 14.63
C SER A 1 7.29 3.39 15.45
N MET A 2 8.33 2.70 14.97
CA MET A 2 9.00 1.62 15.73
C MET A 2 9.47 2.08 17.13
N LEU A 3 9.81 3.37 17.26
CA LEU A 3 10.20 4.01 18.51
C LEU A 3 9.04 4.13 19.53
N GLU A 4 7.81 4.34 19.06
CA GLU A 4 6.61 4.31 19.92
C GLU A 4 6.25 2.89 20.34
N VAL A 5 6.35 1.92 19.42
CA VAL A 5 6.07 0.52 19.72
C VAL A 5 7.04 0.00 20.78
N LEU A 6 8.32 0.39 20.71
CA LEU A 6 9.33 0.07 21.73
C LEU A 6 9.11 0.77 23.08
N ASN A 7 8.49 1.95 23.10
CA ASN A 7 8.16 2.68 24.33
C ASN A 7 6.82 2.25 24.95
N SER A 8 6.08 1.36 24.28
CA SER A 8 4.79 0.89 24.78
C SER A 8 4.93 0.04 26.05
N ASN A 9 3.90 0.09 26.90
CA ASN A 9 3.86 -0.67 28.15
C ASN A 9 3.99 -2.19 27.92
N PHE A 10 3.53 -2.69 26.78
CA PHE A 10 3.67 -4.10 26.38
C PHE A 10 5.16 -4.53 26.30
N VAL A 11 6.06 -3.69 25.78
CA VAL A 11 7.50 -3.99 25.70
C VAL A 11 8.15 -3.99 27.08
N ARG A 12 7.71 -3.12 27.98
CA ARG A 12 8.16 -3.11 29.39
C ARG A 12 7.70 -4.36 30.13
N THR A 13 6.46 -4.80 29.92
CA THR A 13 5.94 -6.04 30.48
C THR A 13 6.69 -7.27 29.93
N ALA A 14 6.96 -7.31 28.63
CA ALA A 14 7.72 -8.40 28.01
C ALA A 14 9.15 -8.52 28.57
N ARG A 15 9.82 -7.38 28.83
CA ARG A 15 11.12 -7.36 29.51
C ARG A 15 11.03 -7.83 30.96
N SER A 16 9.99 -7.44 31.71
CA SER A 16 9.80 -7.90 33.09
C SER A 16 9.51 -9.40 33.20
N LEU A 17 9.02 -10.02 32.12
CA LEU A 17 8.80 -11.46 32.01
C LEU A 17 10.06 -12.25 31.59
N GLY A 18 11.21 -11.59 31.40
CA GLY A 18 12.48 -12.25 31.07
C GLY A 18 12.68 -12.60 29.60
N LEU A 19 11.84 -12.09 28.69
CA LEU A 19 12.00 -12.32 27.26
C LEU A 19 13.25 -11.61 26.73
N SER A 20 14.02 -12.30 25.87
CA SER A 20 15.23 -11.72 25.28
C SER A 20 14.88 -10.52 24.39
N ALA A 21 15.71 -9.47 24.47
CA ALA A 21 15.49 -8.22 23.74
C ALA A 21 15.31 -8.45 22.22
N ASN A 22 16.05 -9.40 21.64
CA ASN A 22 15.92 -9.76 20.23
C ASN A 22 14.54 -10.34 19.90
N THR A 23 13.95 -11.16 20.78
CA THR A 23 12.62 -11.73 20.56
C THR A 23 11.56 -10.64 20.56
N VAL A 24 11.62 -9.71 21.53
CA VAL A 24 10.65 -8.60 21.62
C VAL A 24 10.77 -7.65 20.42
N ILE A 25 11.99 -7.40 19.94
CA ILE A 25 12.22 -6.52 18.78
C ILE A 25 11.71 -7.19 17.48
N TYR A 26 12.18 -8.39 17.15
CA TYR A 26 11.88 -9.02 15.86
C TYR A 26 10.46 -9.60 15.77
N LYS A 27 9.94 -10.16 16.87
CA LYS A 27 8.66 -10.88 16.84
C LYS A 27 7.47 -9.96 17.09
N ASP A 28 7.61 -9.02 18.01
CA ASP A 28 6.47 -8.22 18.47
C ASP A 28 6.56 -6.75 18.02
N ALA A 29 7.70 -6.10 18.18
CA ALA A 29 7.82 -4.67 17.86
C ALA A 29 7.87 -4.42 16.34
N LEU A 30 8.67 -5.21 15.61
CA LEU A 30 8.80 -5.10 14.16
C LEU A 30 7.47 -5.40 13.45
N ARG A 31 6.78 -6.47 13.87
CA ARG A 31 5.50 -6.89 13.30
C ARG A 31 4.42 -5.81 13.45
N ASN A 32 4.30 -5.23 14.64
CA ASN A 32 3.36 -4.13 14.91
C ASN A 32 3.75 -2.81 14.21
N ALA A 33 5.06 -2.54 14.08
CA ALA A 33 5.54 -1.34 13.40
C ALA A 33 5.42 -1.41 11.87
N MET A 34 5.39 -2.62 11.29
CA MET A 34 5.23 -2.83 9.84
C MET A 34 3.79 -2.60 9.37
N LEU A 35 2.80 -2.75 10.24
CA LEU A 35 1.39 -2.52 9.92
C LEU A 35 1.16 -1.15 9.24
N PRO A 36 1.48 0.01 9.83
CA PRO A 36 1.27 1.29 9.16
C PRO A 36 2.12 1.49 7.89
N VAL A 37 3.27 0.82 7.78
CA VAL A 37 4.14 0.91 6.59
C VAL A 37 3.47 0.27 5.38
N ILE A 38 2.85 -0.89 5.56
CA ILE A 38 2.18 -1.63 4.49
C ILE A 38 0.97 -0.85 3.94
N THR A 39 0.19 -0.18 4.80
CA THR A 39 -0.97 0.63 4.37
C THR A 39 -0.47 1.80 3.56
N SER A 40 0.59 2.43 4.05
CA SER A 40 1.18 3.61 3.44
C SER A 40 1.69 3.29 2.04
N ILE A 41 2.26 2.09 1.81
CA ILE A 41 2.68 1.65 0.48
C ILE A 41 1.49 1.53 -0.47
N GLY A 42 0.37 0.93 -0.03
CA GLY A 42 -0.86 0.86 -0.84
C GLY A 42 -1.40 2.24 -1.21
N GLN A 43 -1.42 3.16 -0.24
CA GLN A 43 -1.86 4.55 -0.45
C GLN A 43 -0.94 5.29 -1.43
N ILE A 44 0.39 5.17 -1.27
CA ILE A 44 1.38 5.78 -2.16
C ILE A 44 1.23 5.23 -3.58
N PHE A 45 1.02 3.92 -3.72
CA PHE A 45 0.82 3.30 -5.02
C PHE A 45 -0.42 3.86 -5.73
N GLY A 46 -1.55 4.02 -5.01
CA GLY A 46 -2.74 4.68 -5.55
C GLY A 46 -2.47 6.12 -6.00
N TRP A 47 -1.66 6.86 -5.23
CA TRP A 47 -1.27 8.22 -5.57
C TRP A 47 -0.36 8.26 -6.83
N CYS A 48 0.57 7.30 -6.95
CA CYS A 48 1.42 7.16 -8.13
C CYS A 48 0.63 6.86 -9.40
N LEU A 49 -0.36 5.96 -9.34
CA LEU A 49 -1.23 5.65 -10.49
C LEU A 49 -1.97 6.89 -11.03
N GLY A 50 -2.42 7.78 -10.13
CA GLY A 50 -3.04 9.04 -10.53
C GLY A 50 -2.03 10.06 -11.08
N GLY A 51 -0.84 10.12 -10.48
CA GLY A 51 0.22 11.05 -10.87
C GLY A 51 0.90 10.71 -12.20
N GLU A 52 1.00 9.43 -12.55
CA GLU A 52 1.65 8.96 -13.78
C GLU A 52 0.98 9.54 -15.03
N VAL A 53 -0.35 9.64 -15.05
CA VAL A 53 -1.11 10.22 -16.17
C VAL A 53 -0.66 11.66 -16.47
N LEU A 54 -0.43 12.47 -15.43
CA LEU A 54 0.07 13.84 -15.61
C LEU A 54 1.50 13.87 -16.15
N VAL A 55 2.37 12.98 -15.66
CA VAL A 55 3.75 12.86 -16.14
C VAL A 55 3.77 12.46 -17.61
N GLU A 56 2.95 11.49 -18.02
CA GLU A 56 2.85 11.06 -19.42
C GLU A 56 2.42 12.20 -20.36
N ILE A 57 1.48 13.04 -19.94
CA ILE A 57 1.01 14.19 -20.73
C ILE A 57 2.10 15.27 -20.84
N VAL A 58 2.71 15.65 -19.72
CA VAL A 58 3.71 16.73 -19.68
C VAL A 58 4.96 16.36 -20.46
N PHE A 59 5.43 15.12 -20.33
CA PHE A 59 6.63 14.64 -21.02
C PHE A 59 6.35 14.02 -22.39
N SER A 60 5.09 13.99 -22.85
CA SER A 60 4.67 13.33 -24.09
C SER A 60 5.15 11.87 -24.19
N TRP A 61 5.18 11.18 -23.05
CA TRP A 61 5.55 9.78 -22.99
C TRP A 61 4.35 8.92 -23.45
N PRO A 62 4.50 8.05 -24.47
CA PRO A 62 3.39 7.25 -24.99
C PRO A 62 3.03 6.13 -24.03
N GLY A 63 2.15 6.42 -23.07
CA GLY A 63 1.62 5.48 -22.09
C GLY A 63 0.09 5.34 -22.12
N LEU A 64 -0.45 4.59 -21.17
CA LEU A 64 -1.88 4.28 -21.09
C LEU A 64 -2.71 5.50 -20.68
N GLY A 65 -2.18 6.36 -19.80
CA GLY A 65 -2.81 7.61 -19.41
C GLY A 65 -2.88 8.62 -20.54
N TYR A 66 -1.80 8.75 -21.31
CA TYR A 66 -1.75 9.57 -22.51
C TYR A 66 -2.79 9.12 -23.54
N TYR A 67 -2.91 7.80 -23.77
CA TYR A 67 -3.90 7.22 -24.67
C TYR A 67 -5.34 7.49 -24.21
N ALA A 68 -5.62 7.35 -22.91
CA ALA A 68 -6.92 7.65 -22.33
C ALA A 68 -7.29 9.13 -22.51
N VAL A 69 -6.36 10.05 -22.25
CA VAL A 69 -6.60 11.51 -22.42
C VAL A 69 -6.82 11.87 -23.88
N ASN A 70 -6.05 11.30 -24.81
CA ASN A 70 -6.27 11.53 -26.24
C ASN A 70 -7.66 11.05 -26.69
N SER A 71 -8.13 9.91 -26.16
CA SER A 71 -9.45 9.36 -26.44
C SER A 71 -10.58 10.24 -25.88
N ILE A 72 -10.40 10.84 -24.69
CA ILE A 72 -11.32 11.83 -24.12
C ILE A 72 -11.46 13.03 -25.05
N LEU A 73 -10.34 13.56 -25.56
CA LEU A 73 -10.34 14.71 -26.47
C LEU A 73 -11.03 14.41 -27.81
N ASN A 74 -10.93 13.16 -28.30
CA ASN A 74 -11.60 12.71 -29.51
C ASN A 74 -13.05 12.22 -29.28
N THR A 75 -13.57 12.35 -28.05
CA THR A 75 -14.92 11.87 -27.66
C THR A 75 -15.13 10.37 -27.92
N ASP A 76 -14.06 9.59 -27.87
CA ASP A 76 -14.14 8.13 -27.98
C ASP A 76 -14.24 7.52 -26.58
N TYR A 77 -15.44 7.04 -26.24
CA TYR A 77 -15.74 6.53 -24.90
C TYR A 77 -15.26 5.10 -24.66
N ALA A 78 -15.09 4.28 -25.70
CA ALA A 78 -14.72 2.88 -25.54
C ALA A 78 -13.30 2.69 -24.95
N PRO A 79 -12.26 3.39 -25.44
CA PRO A 79 -10.92 3.35 -24.85
C PRO A 79 -10.88 3.86 -23.41
N VAL A 80 -11.64 4.92 -23.11
CA VAL A 80 -11.71 5.52 -21.78
C VAL A 80 -12.31 4.53 -20.78
N GLN A 81 -13.39 3.85 -21.16
CA GLN A 81 -14.01 2.84 -20.32
C GLN A 81 -13.06 1.65 -20.07
N GLY A 82 -12.33 1.21 -21.11
CA GLY A 82 -11.31 0.16 -20.97
C GLY A 82 -10.19 0.55 -20.01
N PHE A 83 -9.69 1.79 -20.11
CA PHE A 83 -8.67 2.33 -19.21
C PHE A 83 -9.15 2.39 -17.76
N VAL A 84 -10.38 2.89 -17.53
CA VAL A 84 -10.96 2.96 -16.18
C VAL A 84 -11.13 1.56 -15.58
N LEU A 85 -11.63 0.59 -16.35
CA LEU A 85 -11.79 -0.78 -15.85
C LEU A 85 -10.45 -1.44 -15.53
N LEU A 86 -9.43 -1.25 -16.38
CA LEU A 86 -8.09 -1.81 -16.17
C LEU A 86 -7.43 -1.21 -14.93
N THR A 87 -7.44 0.11 -14.80
CA THR A 87 -6.86 0.81 -13.64
C THR A 87 -7.58 0.49 -12.34
N ALA A 88 -8.92 0.45 -12.36
CA ALA A 88 -9.72 0.03 -11.21
C ALA A 88 -9.41 -1.43 -10.80
N THR A 89 -9.27 -2.33 -11.77
CA THR A 89 -8.93 -3.74 -11.49
C THR A 89 -7.55 -3.86 -10.86
N ILE A 90 -6.54 -3.18 -11.40
CA ILE A 90 -5.19 -3.14 -10.81
C ILE A 90 -5.25 -2.61 -9.39
N TYR A 91 -5.97 -1.51 -9.16
CA TYR A 91 -6.10 -0.91 -7.84
C TYR A 91 -6.72 -1.89 -6.82
N VAL A 92 -7.79 -2.59 -7.20
CA VAL A 92 -8.40 -3.62 -6.35
C VAL A 92 -7.43 -4.77 -6.07
N VAL A 93 -6.70 -5.24 -7.09
CA VAL A 93 -5.70 -6.32 -6.91
C VAL A 93 -4.60 -5.90 -5.95
N VAL A 94 -4.07 -4.68 -6.08
CA VAL A 94 -3.03 -4.18 -5.15
C VAL A 94 -3.57 -4.06 -3.74
N ASN A 95 -4.79 -3.53 -3.55
CA ASN A 95 -5.40 -3.47 -2.21
C ASN A 95 -5.61 -4.88 -1.62
N LEU A 96 -6.07 -5.84 -2.42
CA LEU A 96 -6.21 -7.22 -1.98
C LEU A 96 -4.87 -7.83 -1.57
N VAL A 97 -3.79 -7.55 -2.30
CA VAL A 97 -2.42 -7.99 -1.94
C VAL A 97 -1.98 -7.36 -0.62
N VAL A 98 -2.26 -6.07 -0.43
CA VAL A 98 -2.00 -5.35 0.81
C VAL A 98 -2.74 -5.99 1.98
N ASP A 99 -4.04 -6.26 1.84
CA ASP A 99 -4.88 -6.92 2.85
C ASP A 99 -4.43 -8.36 3.16
N LEU A 100 -3.97 -9.09 2.15
CA LEU A 100 -3.42 -10.44 2.34
C LEU A 100 -2.08 -10.39 3.07
N LEU A 101 -1.21 -9.44 2.73
CA LEU A 101 0.04 -9.20 3.46
C LEU A 101 -0.25 -8.82 4.92
N TYR A 102 -1.30 -8.03 5.18
CA TYR A 102 -1.77 -7.76 6.54
C TYR A 102 -2.10 -9.03 7.30
N THR A 103 -2.89 -9.91 6.68
CA THR A 103 -3.34 -11.16 7.32
C THR A 103 -2.17 -12.10 7.63
N VAL A 104 -1.18 -12.19 6.73
CA VAL A 104 0.04 -12.99 6.95
C VAL A 104 0.94 -12.37 8.03
N ILE A 105 1.05 -11.04 8.03
CA ILE A 105 1.90 -10.31 8.97
C ILE A 105 1.23 -10.16 10.33
N ASP A 106 -0.09 -10.26 10.48
CA ASP A 106 -0.72 -10.31 11.80
C ASP A 106 -1.90 -11.31 11.87
N PRO A 107 -1.64 -12.58 12.19
CA PRO A 107 -2.66 -13.62 12.38
C PRO A 107 -3.48 -13.42 13.67
N ARG A 108 -3.26 -12.35 14.45
CA ARG A 108 -4.19 -11.98 15.55
C ARG A 108 -5.44 -11.26 15.04
N ILE A 109 -5.46 -10.81 13.78
CA ILE A 109 -6.60 -10.11 13.16
C ILE A 109 -7.67 -11.11 12.65
N ALA A 110 -7.45 -12.42 12.79
CA ALA A 110 -8.49 -13.42 12.51
C ALA A 110 -9.56 -13.42 13.61
N TYR A 111 -10.50 -12.47 13.54
CA TYR A 111 -11.85 -12.60 14.13
C TYR A 111 -12.88 -11.93 13.23
#